data_AF-A0A167GD55-F1
#
_entry.id   AF-A0A167GD55-F1
#
_cell.length_a   1.000
_cell.length_b   1.000
_cell.length_c   1.000
_cell.angle_alpha   90.00
_cell.angle_beta   90.00
_cell.angle_gamma   90.00
#
_symmetry.space_group_name_H-M   'P 1'
#
loop_
_entity.id
_entity.type
_entity.pdbx_description
1 polymer ?
#
loop_
_entity_poly.entity_id
_entity_poly.type
_entity_poly.pdbx_seq_one_letter_code
_entity_poly.pdbx_strand_id
1 'polypeptide(L)'
;MADRAVSLTRESGVPELALTPRLARYLLLRSRHAAALNRIHDALSDVLEGSNVLRPVAQRYPAAWNKELKDILMQKATVYRSLGRDEEAELAMSEAQALQLQFDRPGGAYSFDPTGPHPETL
;
A
#
# COMPACT_ATOMS: atom_id res chain seq x y z
N MET A 1 -3.78 16.19 10.21
CA MET A 1 -4.61 16.66 9.07
C MET A 1 -5.09 15.50 8.18
N ALA A 2 -5.37 14.31 8.73
CA ALA A 2 -5.92 13.17 7.97
C ALA A 2 -7.47 13.18 7.89
N ASP A 3 -8.11 14.01 8.72
CA ASP A 3 -9.57 14.03 8.89
C ASP A 3 -10.32 14.60 7.69
N ARG A 4 -9.70 15.54 6.95
CA ARG A 4 -10.36 16.23 5.82
C ARG A 4 -10.44 15.42 4.52
N ALA A 5 -9.58 14.42 4.34
CA ALA A 5 -9.58 13.61 3.12
C ALA A 5 -10.72 12.59 3.10
N VAL A 6 -11.09 12.07 4.28
CA VAL A 6 -12.15 11.05 4.42
C VAL A 6 -13.56 11.67 4.31
N SER A 7 -13.73 12.94 4.66
CA SER A 7 -15.05 13.59 4.58
C SER A 7 -15.51 13.87 3.14
N LEU A 8 -14.57 14.21 2.23
CA LEU A 8 -14.90 14.59 0.86
C LEU A 8 -15.26 13.40 -0.05
N THR A 9 -14.87 12.19 0.31
CA THR A 9 -15.17 10.98 -0.47
C THR A 9 -16.58 10.44 -0.24
N ARG A 10 -17.26 10.85 0.84
CA ARG A 10 -18.63 10.42 1.14
C ARG A 10 -19.67 11.01 0.17
N GLU A 11 -19.37 12.14 -0.47
CA GLU A 11 -20.31 12.88 -1.32
C GLU A 11 -20.18 12.56 -2.83
N SER A 12 -19.09 11.89 -3.26
CA SER A 12 -18.74 11.83 -4.69
C SER A 12 -19.31 10.64 -5.47
N GLY A 13 -19.91 9.62 -4.82
CA GLY A 13 -20.46 8.45 -5.52
C GLY A 13 -19.44 7.58 -6.30
N VAL A 14 -18.16 7.96 -6.35
CA VAL A 14 -17.08 7.13 -6.87
C VAL A 14 -16.77 6.08 -5.80
N PRO A 15 -16.77 4.78 -6.12
CA PRO A 15 -16.50 3.76 -5.12
C PRO A 15 -15.12 4.04 -4.52
N GLU A 16 -15.10 4.17 -3.19
CA GLU A 16 -13.89 4.36 -2.36
C GLU A 16 -12.78 3.36 -2.75
N LEU A 17 -13.18 2.17 -3.23
CA LEU A 17 -12.34 1.11 -3.75
C LEU A 17 -11.57 1.42 -5.04
N ALA A 18 -12.02 2.36 -5.87
CA ALA A 18 -11.34 2.71 -7.13
C ALA A 18 -10.34 3.87 -6.97
N LEU A 19 -10.62 4.80 -6.06
CA LEU A 19 -9.76 5.98 -5.85
C LEU A 19 -8.61 5.71 -4.89
N THR A 20 -8.87 4.96 -3.82
CA THR A 20 -7.87 4.68 -2.77
C THR A 20 -6.63 3.94 -3.29
N PRO A 21 -6.71 2.92 -4.16
CA PRO A 21 -5.51 2.21 -4.59
C PRO A 21 -4.72 2.98 -5.64
N ARG A 22 -5.42 3.77 -6.49
CA ARG A 22 -4.77 4.67 -7.45
C ARG A 22 -3.99 5.77 -6.73
N LEU A 23 -4.56 6.33 -5.67
CA LEU A 23 -3.89 7.30 -4.80
C LEU A 23 -2.68 6.66 -4.11
N ALA A 24 -2.83 5.47 -3.52
CA ALA A 24 -1.72 4.78 -2.85
C ALA A 24 -0.56 4.50 -3.81
N ARG A 25 -0.85 4.08 -5.05
CA ARG A 25 0.16 3.85 -6.09
C ARG A 25 0.86 5.14 -6.51
N TYR A 26 0.10 6.24 -6.65
CA TYR A 26 0.69 7.55 -6.93
C TYR A 26 1.64 7.99 -5.82
N LEU A 27 1.23 7.88 -4.55
CA LEU A 27 2.05 8.20 -3.39
C LEU A 27 3.31 7.35 -3.32
N LEU A 28 3.22 6.05 -3.63
CA LEU A 28 4.39 5.17 -3.73
C LEU A 28 5.40 5.64 -4.77
N LEU A 29 4.92 6.03 -5.97
CA LEU A 29 5.79 6.55 -7.02
C LEU A 29 6.41 7.88 -6.60
N ARG A 30 5.62 8.80 -6.01
CA ARG A 30 6.11 10.09 -5.52
C ARG A 30 7.18 9.91 -4.43
N SER A 31 6.99 8.96 -3.52
CA SER A 31 7.97 8.58 -2.50
C SER A 31 9.29 8.13 -3.12
N ARG A 32 9.25 7.23 -4.12
CA ARG A 32 10.45 6.77 -4.85
C ARG A 32 11.20 7.92 -5.51
N HIS A 33 10.47 8.82 -6.17
CA HIS A 33 11.06 10.00 -6.81
C HIS A 33 11.64 10.98 -5.78
N ALA A 34 10.96 11.20 -4.65
CA ALA A 34 11.47 12.03 -3.57
C ALA A 34 12.76 11.46 -2.96
N ALA A 35 12.80 10.15 -2.71
CA ALA A 35 13.99 9.45 -2.21
C ALA A 35 15.17 9.55 -3.18
N ALA A 36 14.93 9.36 -4.49
CA ALA A 36 15.96 9.52 -5.53
C ALA A 36 16.51 10.95 -5.61
N LEU A 37 15.74 11.95 -5.20
CA LEU A 37 16.13 13.35 -5.10
C LEU A 37 16.68 13.72 -3.71
N ASN A 38 16.99 12.72 -2.87
CA ASN A 38 17.46 12.89 -1.49
C ASN A 38 16.50 13.66 -0.57
N ARG A 39 15.21 13.72 -0.91
CA ARG A 39 14.14 14.32 -0.10
C ARG A 39 13.48 13.27 0.77
N ILE A 40 14.26 12.72 1.70
CA ILE A 40 13.89 11.51 2.45
C ILE A 40 12.67 11.72 3.35
N HIS A 41 12.49 12.92 3.93
CA HIS A 41 11.32 13.23 4.75
C HIS A 41 10.01 13.30 3.93
N ASP A 42 10.05 13.88 2.73
CA ASP A 42 8.91 13.89 1.81
C ASP A 42 8.56 12.45 1.39
N ALA A 43 9.59 11.66 1.08
CA ALA A 43 9.42 10.25 0.75
C ALA A 43 8.75 9.46 1.88
N LEU A 44 9.10 9.77 3.14
CA LEU A 44 8.50 9.14 4.32
C LEU A 44 7.03 9.55 4.48
N SER A 45 6.71 10.82 4.33
CA SER A 45 5.32 11.28 4.42
C SER A 45 4.43 10.57 3.39
N ASP A 46 4.92 10.49 2.15
CA ASP A 46 4.19 9.88 1.03
C ASP A 46 3.91 8.39 1.25
N VAL A 47 4.93 7.64 1.68
CA VAL A 47 4.79 6.20 1.88
C VAL A 47 3.92 5.87 3.10
N LEU A 48 3.94 6.70 4.13
CA LEU A 48 3.05 6.54 5.29
C LEU A 48 1.59 6.83 4.91
N GLU A 49 1.35 7.89 4.14
CA GLU A 49 0.01 8.20 3.64
C GLU A 49 -0.51 7.09 2.73
N GLY A 50 0.31 6.62 1.78
CA GLY A 50 -0.06 5.50 0.89
C GLY A 50 -0.39 4.22 1.68
N SER A 51 0.39 3.91 2.72
CA SER A 51 0.13 2.76 3.59
C SER A 51 -1.19 2.91 4.36
N ASN A 52 -1.49 4.09 4.88
CA ASN A 52 -2.72 4.36 5.63
C ASN A 52 -3.97 4.28 4.75
N VAL A 53 -3.88 4.76 3.51
CA VAL A 53 -4.99 4.70 2.55
C VAL A 53 -5.24 3.27 2.07
N LEU A 54 -4.20 2.49 1.78
CA LEU A 54 -4.35 1.16 1.18
C LEU A 54 -4.67 0.06 2.22
N ARG A 55 -4.22 0.21 3.47
CA ARG A 55 -4.35 -0.85 4.49
C ARG A 55 -5.80 -1.31 4.73
N PRO A 56 -6.81 -0.43 4.91
CA PRO A 56 -8.20 -0.86 5.10
C PRO A 56 -8.75 -1.65 3.89
N VAL A 57 -8.33 -1.24 2.70
CA VAL A 57 -8.78 -1.84 1.43
C VAL A 57 -8.15 -3.22 1.23
N ALA A 58 -6.86 -3.36 1.54
CA ALA A 58 -6.16 -4.65 1.51
C ALA A 58 -6.70 -5.63 2.56
N GLN A 59 -7.14 -5.16 3.73
CA GLN A 59 -7.81 -6.02 4.70
C GLN A 59 -9.14 -6.57 4.19
N ARG A 60 -9.89 -5.78 3.40
CA ARG A 60 -11.18 -6.18 2.84
C ARG A 60 -11.03 -7.04 1.57
N TYR A 61 -10.01 -6.78 0.76
CA TYR A 61 -9.74 -7.47 -0.51
C TYR A 61 -8.25 -7.84 -0.62
N PRO A 62 -7.76 -8.78 0.21
CA PRO A 62 -6.34 -9.10 0.29
C PRO A 62 -5.77 -9.65 -1.01
N ALA A 63 -6.56 -10.45 -1.75
CA ALA A 63 -6.14 -11.01 -3.03
C ALA A 63 -5.85 -9.93 -4.10
N ALA A 64 -6.54 -8.80 -4.03
CA ALA A 64 -6.40 -7.72 -5.01
C ALA A 64 -5.28 -6.73 -4.65
N TRP A 65 -5.01 -6.50 -3.36
CA TRP A 65 -4.20 -5.34 -2.92
C TRP A 65 -3.03 -5.67 -2.00
N ASN A 66 -2.85 -6.93 -1.56
CA ASN A 66 -1.70 -7.28 -0.73
C ASN A 66 -0.37 -7.06 -1.45
N LYS A 67 -0.33 -7.23 -2.77
CA LYS A 67 0.87 -6.96 -3.57
C LYS A 67 1.26 -5.48 -3.50
N GLU A 68 0.31 -4.58 -3.76
CA GLU A 68 0.52 -3.13 -3.69
C GLU A 68 0.88 -2.69 -2.26
N LEU A 69 0.23 -3.27 -1.24
CA LEU A 69 0.57 -2.99 0.16
C LEU A 69 1.99 -3.45 0.50
N LYS A 70 2.42 -4.61 0.00
CA LYS A 70 3.80 -5.10 0.15
C LYS A 70 4.80 -4.12 -0.48
N ASP A 71 4.53 -3.64 -1.69
CA ASP A 71 5.42 -2.69 -2.38
C ASP A 71 5.55 -1.36 -1.60
N ILE A 72 4.47 -0.90 -0.97
CA ILE A 72 4.48 0.27 -0.07
C ILE A 72 5.31 0.00 1.18
N LEU A 73 5.15 -1.16 1.82
CA LEU A 73 5.90 -1.52 3.03
C LEU A 73 7.40 -1.68 2.77
N MET A 74 7.78 -2.25 1.62
CA MET A 74 9.18 -2.33 1.19
C MET A 74 9.79 -0.94 0.98
N GLN A 75 9.01 -0.01 0.42
CA GLN A 75 9.49 1.37 0.31
C GLN A 75 9.59 2.07 1.66
N LYS A 76 8.63 1.83 2.56
CA LYS A 76 8.68 2.33 3.95
C LYS A 76 9.97 1.88 4.64
N ALA A 77 10.36 0.62 4.48
CA ALA A 77 11.61 0.09 5.01
C ALA A 77 12.85 0.76 4.40
N THR A 78 12.85 0.95 3.08
CA THR A 78 13.96 1.61 2.37
C THR A 78 14.16 3.04 2.88
N VAL A 79 13.08 3.81 3.00
CA VAL A 79 13.12 5.19 3.51
C VAL A 79 13.58 5.23 4.97
N TYR A 80 13.14 4.29 5.81
CA TYR A 80 13.60 4.22 7.20
C TYR A 80 15.11 3.93 7.30
N ARG A 81 15.64 3.01 6.49
CA ARG A 81 17.10 2.77 6.43
C ARG A 81 17.86 4.02 6.00
N SER A 82 17.34 4.78 5.03
CA SER A 82 17.94 6.08 4.64
C SER A 82 17.96 7.12 5.75
N LEU A 83 17.11 6.98 6.78
CA LEU A 83 17.07 7.82 7.98
C LEU A 83 17.87 7.23 9.15
N GLY A 84 18.53 6.08 9.00
CA GLY A 84 19.22 5.38 10.08
C GLY A 84 18.27 4.73 11.10
N ARG A 85 17.03 4.47 10.71
CA ARG A 85 15.96 3.91 11.54
C ARG A 85 15.76 2.42 11.24
N ASP A 86 16.76 1.63 11.58
CA ASP A 86 16.83 0.22 11.16
C ASP A 86 15.76 -0.65 11.83
N GLU A 87 15.41 -0.39 13.09
CA GLU A 87 14.36 -1.13 13.79
C GLU A 87 13.00 -0.99 13.09
N GLU A 88 12.63 0.24 12.71
CA GLU A 88 11.38 0.49 12.00
C GLU A 88 11.39 -0.05 10.57
N ALA A 89 12.57 -0.11 9.94
CA ALA A 89 12.73 -0.75 8.65
C ALA A 89 12.50 -2.27 8.73
N GLU A 90 13.04 -2.93 9.75
CA GLU A 90 12.84 -4.37 9.96
C GLU A 90 11.38 -4.70 10.31
N LEU A 91 10.72 -3.85 11.09
CA LEU A 91 9.28 -4.00 11.34
C LEU A 91 8.46 -3.90 10.05
N ALA A 92 8.79 -2.94 9.17
CA ALA A 92 8.14 -2.78 7.87
C ALA A 92 8.38 -3.99 6.95
N MET A 93 9.60 -4.52 6.92
CA MET A 93 9.93 -5.73 6.16
C MET A 93 9.22 -6.97 6.70
N SER A 94 9.12 -7.10 8.02
CA SER A 94 8.41 -8.21 8.67
C SER A 94 6.91 -8.18 8.33
N GLU A 95 6.29 -7.00 8.35
CA GLU A 95 4.90 -6.80 7.91
C GLU A 95 4.74 -7.20 6.43
N ALA A 96 5.67 -6.81 5.56
CA ALA A 96 5.64 -7.16 4.14
C ALA A 96 5.75 -8.67 3.89
N GLN A 97 6.60 -9.37 4.65
CA GLN A 97 6.74 -10.83 4.57
C GLN A 97 5.52 -11.57 5.11
N ALA A 98 4.89 -11.06 6.18
CA ALA A 98 3.66 -11.63 6.71
C ALA A 98 2.53 -11.62 5.67
N LEU A 99 2.45 -10.60 4.82
CA LEU A 99 1.49 -10.55 3.72
C LEU A 99 1.78 -11.61 2.63
N GLN A 100 3.04 -11.92 2.37
CA GLN A 100 3.43 -12.98 1.44
C GLN A 100 3.04 -14.36 1.96
N LEU A 101 3.25 -14.62 3.26
CA LEU A 101 2.88 -15.90 3.89
C LEU A 101 1.36 -16.13 3.94
N GLN A 102 0.55 -15.06 3.99
CA GLN A 102 -0.90 -15.19 3.86
C GLN A 102 -1.32 -15.59 2.44
N PHE A 103 -0.56 -15.21 1.42
CA PHE A 103 -0.81 -15.60 0.03
C PHE A 103 -0.38 -17.04 -0.24
N ASP A 104 0.74 -17.48 0.34
CA ASP A 104 1.36 -18.78 0.07
C ASP A 104 0.81 -19.95 0.92
N ARG A 105 -0.22 -19.74 1.77
CA ARG A 105 -0.85 -20.86 2.51
C ARG A 105 -1.67 -21.76 1.57
N PRO A 106 -1.28 -23.04 1.36
CA PRO A 106 -2.13 -23.98 0.64
C PRO A 106 -3.34 -24.34 1.52
N GLY A 107 -4.54 -23.94 1.09
CA GLY A 107 -5.81 -24.24 1.77
C GLY A 107 -6.75 -23.06 2.00
N GLY A 108 -6.35 -21.82 1.65
CA GLY A 108 -7.23 -20.65 1.71
C GLY A 108 -7.82 -20.30 0.33
N ALA A 109 -8.99 -20.83 0.00
CA ALA A 109 -9.98 -20.42 -1.04
C ALA A 109 -9.54 -19.88 -2.43
N TYR A 110 -8.27 -19.75 -2.81
CA TYR A 110 -7.88 -19.05 -4.02
C TYR A 110 -6.83 -19.82 -4.83
N SER A 111 -7.30 -20.45 -5.89
CA SER A 111 -6.49 -20.63 -7.10
C SER A 111 -6.51 -19.30 -7.84
N PHE A 112 -5.34 -18.73 -8.11
CA PHE A 112 -5.19 -17.59 -8.99
C PHE A 112 -5.49 -18.06 -10.42
N ASP A 113 -6.65 -17.66 -10.98
CA ASP A 113 -6.96 -17.84 -12.40
C ASP A 113 -6.52 -16.59 -13.17
N PRO A 114 -5.40 -16.62 -13.90
CA PRO A 114 -4.91 -15.48 -14.70
C PRO A 114 -5.80 -15.13 -15.89
N THR A 115 -6.86 -15.92 -16.16
CA THR A 115 -7.85 -15.67 -17.22
C THR A 115 -9.19 -15.14 -16.70
N GLY A 116 -9.35 -15.01 -15.37
CA GLY A 116 -10.53 -14.41 -14.77
C GLY A 116 -10.55 -12.87 -14.92
N PRO A 117 -11.73 -12.24 -15.06
CA PRO A 117 -11.81 -10.79 -15.19
C PRO A 117 -11.26 -10.11 -13.94
N HIS A 118 -10.35 -9.15 -14.13
CA HIS A 118 -9.90 -8.26 -13.06
C HIS A 118 -11.13 -7.55 -12.45
N PRO A 119 -11.26 -7.46 -11.12
CA PRO A 119 -12.46 -6.90 -10.46
C PRO A 119 -12.70 -5.40 -10.73
N GLU A 120 -11.89 -4.76 -11.57
CA GLU A 120 -12.13 -3.40 -12.08
C GLU A 120 -13.15 -3.35 -13.25
N THR A 121 -13.81 -4.48 -13.57
CA THR A 121 -14.79 -4.60 -14.68
C THR A 121 -16.24 -4.86 -14.26
N LEU A 122 -16.60 -4.61 -12.99
CA LEU A 122 -17.99 -4.62 -12.51
C LEU A 122 -18.37 -3.27 -11.90
#